data_AF-A0A1Q8DMD2-F1
#
_entry.id   AF-A0A1Q8DMD2-F1
#
_cell.length_a   1.000
_cell.length_b   1.000
_cell.length_c   1.000
_cell.angle_alpha   90.00
_cell.angle_beta   90.00
_cell.angle_gamma   90.00
#
_symmetry.space_group_name_H-M   'P 1'
#
loop_
_entity.id
_entity.type
_entity.pdbx_description
1 polymer ?
#
loop_
_entity_poly.entity_id
_entity_poly.type
_entity_poly.pdbx_seq_one_letter_code
_entity_poly.pdbx_strand_id
1 'polypeptide(L)'
;MKFFQLTALAFASTLVLAGCGSDSDNTSTAASNNNGSAVPSKPPVNNKLSELEQAKSIINTAKQFILDNKAIEDAYEGASEILTEQQQARVNLTFEIAEGLQGYMKENSIAKLDAADVAYLRDNGDLQEVIDKGLESDFYWDRFYNDKLQPSDDFLATLDANGKFKLSGTTLVNSERFDYNYNPLTNDIDTTVTKDSFKITYDKFENSLASNTSTDNFTGRYGFNRLDIGSKADAVVLSSTSQGATVNARFSDKVLVNDEFDINDVNRAGITLEKAVIKLDNVKLKANDSIIEARDVELGFLDMSRKLADGTLVVRTLPTAIKLTGELLKEKPATDVAISLNAVANETDIKNVIKVTQEGNIEEAAGKFVGVEIVMSLKGNVTKETATSTAIIPLDIQANLKRTARDVVELQGLKASVDGKSLYVTGKTILDTQYNISCKCTQLDITQNNAAIKLKFDVDNKFIIQDPKTGKFADIKVNGKVFGELLQNNGTVSAKFKDNSFIPLGQ
;
A
#
# COMPACT_ATOMS: atom_id res chain seq x y z
N MET A 1 2.36 -1.38 -24.08
CA MET A 1 3.24 -0.47 -23.32
C MET A 1 2.41 0.19 -22.25
N LYS A 2 2.60 -0.23 -21.00
CA LYS A 2 1.85 0.29 -19.86
C LYS A 2 2.51 1.62 -19.49
N PHE A 3 1.88 2.73 -19.85
CA PHE A 3 2.19 4.01 -19.25
C PHE A 3 2.22 3.79 -17.73
N PHE A 4 3.29 4.19 -17.06
CA PHE A 4 3.31 4.33 -15.60
C PHE A 4 2.08 5.16 -15.27
N GLN A 5 1.03 4.47 -14.84
CA GLN A 5 -0.29 5.04 -14.85
C GLN A 5 -0.22 6.12 -13.76
N LEU A 6 -0.18 7.38 -14.17
CA LEU A 6 -0.66 8.49 -13.35
C LEU A 6 -2.08 8.19 -12.86
N THR A 7 -2.80 7.30 -13.59
CA THR A 7 -3.98 6.59 -13.15
C THR A 7 -3.79 5.57 -12.03
N ALA A 8 -2.63 4.96 -11.77
CA ALA A 8 -2.35 4.12 -10.60
C ALA A 8 -2.11 4.98 -9.34
N LEU A 9 -1.53 6.18 -9.51
CA LEU A 9 -1.51 7.21 -8.47
C LEU A 9 -2.92 7.78 -8.21
N ALA A 10 -3.70 8.00 -9.28
CA ALA A 10 -5.11 8.34 -9.19
C ALA A 10 -5.95 7.16 -8.65
N PHE A 11 -5.55 5.91 -8.91
CA PHE A 11 -6.24 4.68 -8.49
C PHE A 11 -5.95 4.35 -7.04
N ALA A 12 -4.72 4.55 -6.57
CA ALA A 12 -4.38 4.46 -5.15
C ALA A 12 -5.12 5.53 -4.35
N SER A 13 -5.32 6.72 -4.93
CA SER A 13 -6.15 7.76 -4.33
C SER A 13 -7.66 7.48 -4.45
N THR A 14 -8.15 6.87 -5.53
CA THR A 14 -9.56 6.41 -5.62
C THR A 14 -9.84 5.14 -4.82
N LEU A 15 -8.87 4.26 -4.54
CA LEU A 15 -9.02 3.09 -3.66
C LEU A 15 -9.09 3.52 -2.18
N VAL A 16 -8.37 4.58 -1.80
CA VAL A 16 -8.55 5.23 -0.49
C VAL A 16 -9.89 5.97 -0.39
N LEU A 17 -10.44 6.46 -1.52
CA LEU A 17 -11.77 7.11 -1.57
C LEU A 17 -12.93 6.10 -1.71
N ALA A 18 -12.72 4.93 -2.30
CA ALA A 18 -13.74 3.88 -2.47
C ALA A 18 -14.10 3.15 -1.17
N GLY A 19 -13.31 3.34 -0.10
CA GLY A 19 -13.65 2.93 1.27
C GLY A 19 -14.74 3.78 1.94
N CYS A 20 -15.33 4.76 1.25
CA CYS A 20 -16.39 5.61 1.77
C CYS A 20 -17.50 5.85 0.72
N GLY A 21 -18.41 4.88 0.56
CA GLY A 21 -19.82 5.16 0.23
C GLY A 21 -20.19 5.40 -1.24
N SER A 22 -21.16 4.62 -1.73
CA SER A 22 -21.92 4.79 -2.97
C SER A 22 -22.83 6.03 -2.95
N ASP A 23 -22.96 6.76 -4.07
CA ASP A 23 -23.76 7.99 -4.17
C ASP A 23 -25.29 7.80 -4.16
N SER A 24 -25.97 8.80 -3.58
CA SER A 24 -26.99 9.58 -4.31
C SER A 24 -26.97 11.07 -3.91
N ASP A 25 -27.73 11.91 -4.63
CA ASP A 25 -27.41 13.28 -5.06
C ASP A 25 -27.46 14.47 -4.06
N ASN A 26 -26.70 15.54 -4.45
CA ASN A 26 -27.04 16.98 -4.44
C ASN A 26 -26.36 18.00 -3.45
N THR A 27 -25.58 18.91 -4.05
CA THR A 27 -25.21 20.35 -3.83
C THR A 27 -24.80 21.06 -2.51
N SER A 28 -23.57 21.64 -2.58
CA SER A 28 -22.97 22.85 -1.94
C SER A 28 -22.23 22.90 -0.56
N THR A 29 -20.90 23.12 -0.69
CA THR A 29 -19.97 24.12 -0.08
C THR A 29 -19.27 23.94 1.29
N ALA A 30 -17.91 23.88 1.19
CA ALA A 30 -16.77 24.55 1.91
C ALA A 30 -16.70 24.58 3.47
N ALA A 31 -15.55 24.52 4.16
CA ALA A 31 -14.14 24.86 3.88
C ALA A 31 -13.19 24.13 4.87
N SER A 32 -11.91 24.02 4.47
CA SER A 32 -10.83 23.15 5.00
C SER A 32 -9.95 23.76 6.12
N ASN A 33 -9.22 22.90 6.85
CA ASN A 33 -7.98 23.24 7.59
C ASN A 33 -6.82 22.33 7.17
N ASN A 34 -5.65 22.93 6.94
CA ASN A 34 -4.44 22.39 6.30
C ASN A 34 -3.50 21.66 7.27
N ASN A 35 -2.85 20.57 6.82
CA ASN A 35 -1.58 20.11 7.38
C ASN A 35 -0.68 19.36 6.35
N GLY A 36 -0.67 19.83 5.09
CA GLY A 36 0.08 19.20 4.00
C GLY A 36 1.46 19.82 3.72
N SER A 37 2.45 18.97 3.42
CA SER A 37 3.74 19.34 2.84
C SER A 37 3.55 20.23 1.60
N ALA A 38 4.35 21.29 1.47
CA ALA A 38 4.15 22.34 0.47
C ALA A 38 4.10 21.79 -0.98
N VAL A 39 3.19 22.34 -1.79
CA VAL A 39 3.08 22.06 -3.23
C VAL A 39 4.45 22.30 -3.90
N PRO A 40 4.95 21.39 -4.74
CA PRO A 40 6.26 21.56 -5.35
C PRO A 40 6.31 22.82 -6.22
N SER A 41 7.42 23.56 -6.14
CA SER A 41 7.61 24.78 -6.93
C SER A 41 7.86 24.46 -8.40
N LYS A 42 7.37 25.32 -9.30
CA LYS A 42 7.69 25.26 -10.73
C LYS A 42 9.21 25.36 -10.95
N PRO A 43 9.78 24.60 -11.90
CA PRO A 43 11.18 24.73 -12.29
C PRO A 43 11.52 26.15 -12.75
N PRO A 44 12.76 26.62 -12.54
CA PRO A 44 13.19 27.93 -13.01
C PRO A 44 13.19 28.00 -14.53
N VAL A 45 12.96 29.20 -15.07
CA VAL A 45 12.96 29.45 -16.51
C VAL A 45 14.38 29.71 -17.00
N ASN A 46 14.82 28.98 -18.02
CA ASN A 46 16.05 29.31 -18.73
C ASN A 46 15.80 30.42 -19.78
N ASN A 47 15.95 31.68 -19.35
CA ASN A 47 15.77 32.87 -20.20
C ASN A 47 16.81 33.01 -21.33
N LYS A 48 17.82 32.15 -21.40
CA LYS A 48 18.81 32.16 -22.50
C LYS A 48 18.32 31.44 -23.77
N LEU A 49 17.26 30.63 -23.67
CA LEU A 49 16.68 29.90 -24.81
C LEU A 49 15.70 30.79 -25.58
N SER A 50 15.69 30.68 -26.91
CA SER A 50 14.64 31.29 -27.73
C SER A 50 13.27 30.64 -27.46
N GLU A 51 12.16 31.30 -27.80
CA GLU A 51 10.81 30.72 -27.59
C GLU A 51 10.63 29.37 -28.32
N LEU A 52 11.19 29.23 -29.53
CA LEU A 52 11.16 27.96 -30.25
C LEU A 52 11.99 26.87 -29.55
N GLU A 53 13.16 27.21 -29.02
CA GLU A 53 14.00 26.26 -28.27
C GLU A 53 13.38 25.91 -26.90
N GLN A 54 12.66 26.84 -26.27
CA GLN A 54 11.84 26.54 -25.09
C GLN A 54 10.74 25.52 -25.43
N ALA A 55 10.06 25.67 -26.57
CA ALA A 55 9.06 24.70 -27.06
C ALA A 55 9.66 23.32 -27.36
N LYS A 56 10.87 23.25 -27.93
CA LYS A 56 11.57 21.97 -28.17
C LYS A 56 12.07 21.34 -26.87
N SER A 57 12.50 22.15 -25.91
CA SER A 57 13.04 21.70 -24.63
C SER A 57 12.04 20.88 -23.81
N ILE A 58 10.75 21.28 -23.77
CA ILE A 58 9.70 20.52 -23.09
C ILE A 58 9.47 19.14 -23.72
N ILE A 59 9.55 19.04 -25.06
CA ILE A 59 9.41 17.76 -25.77
C ILE A 59 10.62 16.85 -25.58
N ASN A 60 11.84 17.40 -25.65
CA ASN A 60 13.06 16.63 -25.38
C ASN A 60 13.12 16.15 -23.93
N THR A 61 12.57 16.91 -22.99
CA THR A 61 12.42 16.48 -21.60
C THR A 61 11.41 15.34 -21.51
N ALA A 62 10.20 15.50 -22.06
CA ALA A 62 9.19 14.44 -22.08
C ALA A 62 9.70 13.14 -22.71
N LYS A 63 10.47 13.22 -23.81
CA LYS A 63 11.11 12.07 -24.43
C LYS A 63 12.07 11.34 -23.50
N GLN A 64 12.90 12.10 -22.75
CA GLN A 64 13.81 11.51 -21.77
C GLN A 64 13.04 10.76 -20.68
N PHE A 65 11.97 11.37 -20.16
CA PHE A 65 11.09 10.73 -19.18
C PHE A 65 10.47 9.43 -19.70
N ILE A 66 10.02 9.38 -20.97
CA ILE A 66 9.49 8.15 -21.59
C ILE A 66 10.58 7.07 -21.68
N LEU A 67 11.81 7.43 -22.09
CA LEU A 67 12.91 6.49 -22.24
C LEU A 67 13.42 5.94 -20.90
N ASP A 68 13.33 6.73 -19.83
CA ASP A 68 13.77 6.33 -18.50
C ASP A 68 12.66 5.59 -17.74
N ASN A 69 11.40 5.80 -18.12
CA ASN A 69 10.26 5.08 -17.55
C ASN A 69 10.43 3.56 -17.58
N LYS A 70 11.00 2.99 -18.65
CA LYS A 70 11.21 1.54 -18.74
C LYS A 70 12.18 1.03 -17.68
N ALA A 71 13.27 1.76 -17.42
CA ALA A 71 14.24 1.37 -16.40
C ALA A 71 13.69 1.55 -14.98
N ILE A 72 12.83 2.56 -14.79
CA ILE A 72 12.08 2.76 -13.56
C ILE A 72 11.08 1.60 -13.36
N GLU A 73 10.30 1.25 -14.38
CA GLU A 73 9.37 0.11 -14.39
C GLU A 73 10.09 -1.20 -14.07
N ASP A 74 11.22 -1.47 -14.73
CA ASP A 74 12.04 -2.68 -14.50
C ASP A 74 12.57 -2.76 -13.07
N ALA A 75 13.00 -1.64 -12.50
CA ALA A 75 13.45 -1.58 -11.11
C ALA A 75 12.31 -1.90 -10.12
N TYR A 76 11.08 -1.47 -10.39
CA TYR A 76 9.92 -1.75 -9.53
C TYR A 76 9.31 -3.13 -9.75
N GLU A 77 9.20 -3.61 -10.99
CA GLU A 77 8.69 -4.96 -11.28
C GLU A 77 9.60 -6.03 -10.65
N GLY A 78 10.93 -5.83 -10.71
CA GLY A 78 11.89 -6.66 -10.00
C GLY A 78 11.92 -6.46 -8.48
N ALA A 79 11.19 -5.47 -7.94
CA ALA A 79 11.02 -5.25 -6.50
C ALA A 79 9.72 -5.88 -5.97
N SER A 80 8.73 -6.18 -6.80
CA SER A 80 7.57 -6.97 -6.39
C SER A 80 7.91 -8.44 -6.11
N GLU A 81 9.05 -8.93 -6.59
CA GLU A 81 9.52 -10.32 -6.44
C GLU A 81 10.74 -10.44 -5.52
N ILE A 82 10.77 -9.69 -4.41
CA ILE A 82 11.92 -9.70 -3.49
C ILE A 82 12.08 -11.04 -2.78
N LEU A 83 10.98 -11.74 -2.54
CA LEU A 83 10.97 -13.10 -2.03
C LEU A 83 10.64 -14.07 -3.16
N THR A 84 11.37 -15.18 -3.22
CA THR A 84 10.92 -16.35 -3.99
C THR A 84 9.64 -16.91 -3.36
N GLU A 85 8.87 -17.70 -4.10
CA GLU A 85 7.67 -18.39 -3.57
C GLU A 85 8.01 -19.21 -2.31
N GLN A 86 9.15 -19.89 -2.32
CA GLN A 86 9.64 -20.64 -1.16
C GLN A 86 9.97 -19.73 0.02
N GLN A 87 10.64 -18.60 -0.19
CA GLN A 87 10.94 -17.64 0.87
C GLN A 87 9.64 -17.04 1.45
N GLN A 88 8.66 -16.71 0.61
CA GLN A 88 7.35 -16.23 1.03
C GLN A 88 6.61 -17.28 1.87
N ALA A 89 6.62 -18.54 1.44
CA ALA A 89 6.06 -19.66 2.18
C ALA A 89 6.65 -19.78 3.60
N ARG A 90 7.98 -19.69 3.72
CA ARG A 90 8.69 -19.75 5.00
C ARG A 90 8.39 -18.55 5.90
N VAL A 91 8.24 -17.36 5.32
CA VAL A 91 7.82 -16.15 6.05
C VAL A 91 6.42 -16.33 6.62
N ASN A 92 5.47 -16.82 5.83
CA ASN A 92 4.10 -17.08 6.30
C ASN A 92 4.09 -18.09 7.45
N LEU A 93 4.77 -19.23 7.28
CA LEU A 93 4.91 -20.27 8.31
C LEU A 93 5.49 -19.72 9.62
N THR A 94 6.42 -18.76 9.54
CA THR A 94 7.02 -18.14 10.72
C THR A 94 5.99 -17.42 11.60
N PHE A 95 4.99 -16.77 10.99
CA PHE A 95 3.91 -16.12 11.75
C PHE A 95 2.81 -17.09 12.15
N GLU A 96 2.48 -18.05 11.28
CA GLU A 96 1.47 -19.09 11.54
C GLU A 96 1.85 -19.98 12.74
N ILE A 97 3.13 -20.31 12.92
CA ILE A 97 3.61 -21.09 14.08
C ILE A 97 3.33 -20.34 15.39
N ALA A 98 3.64 -19.04 15.44
CA ALA A 98 3.41 -18.24 16.64
C ALA A 98 1.92 -18.11 16.98
N GLU A 99 1.07 -17.88 15.97
CA GLU A 99 -0.38 -17.83 16.10
C GLU A 99 -0.96 -19.19 16.56
N GLY A 100 -0.50 -20.27 15.95
CA GLY A 100 -0.89 -21.64 16.28
C GLY A 100 -0.58 -22.02 17.73
N LEU A 101 0.64 -21.71 18.20
CA LEU A 101 1.03 -21.93 19.60
C LEU A 101 0.20 -21.07 20.56
N GLN A 102 -0.05 -19.81 20.22
CA GLN A 102 -0.87 -18.93 21.05
C GLN A 102 -2.30 -19.46 21.19
N GLY A 103 -2.93 -19.89 20.09
CA GLY A 103 -4.27 -20.48 20.09
C GLY A 103 -4.34 -21.72 20.97
N TYR A 104 -3.41 -22.67 20.78
CA TYR A 104 -3.32 -23.88 21.59
C TYR A 104 -3.17 -23.58 23.10
N MET A 105 -2.30 -22.62 23.44
CA MET A 105 -2.08 -22.21 24.83
C MET A 105 -3.34 -21.60 25.46
N LYS A 106 -4.13 -20.83 24.68
CA LYS A 106 -5.40 -20.26 25.14
C LYS A 106 -6.45 -21.34 25.39
N GLU A 107 -6.69 -22.21 24.40
CA GLU A 107 -7.69 -23.27 24.47
C GLU A 107 -7.45 -24.23 25.65
N ASN A 108 -6.17 -24.52 25.94
CA ASN A 108 -5.79 -25.46 26.98
C ASN A 108 -5.37 -24.80 28.31
N SER A 109 -5.52 -23.47 28.42
CA SER A 109 -5.13 -22.71 29.62
C SER A 109 -3.66 -22.93 30.05
N ILE A 110 -2.75 -23.02 29.08
CA ILE A 110 -1.32 -23.28 29.29
C ILE A 110 -0.56 -21.93 29.30
N ALA A 111 0.17 -21.66 30.38
CA ALA A 111 0.92 -20.41 30.52
C ALA A 111 2.32 -20.45 29.87
N LYS A 112 2.88 -21.64 29.65
CA LYS A 112 4.23 -21.83 29.12
C LYS A 112 4.33 -23.13 28.31
N LEU A 113 5.02 -23.07 27.19
CA LEU A 113 5.52 -24.24 26.45
C LEU A 113 7.03 -24.09 26.24
N ASP A 114 7.81 -25.10 26.57
CA ASP A 114 9.23 -25.19 26.23
C ASP A 114 9.50 -26.22 25.13
N ALA A 115 10.78 -26.43 24.82
CA ALA A 115 11.21 -27.36 23.78
C ALA A 115 10.72 -28.80 24.00
N ALA A 116 10.68 -29.27 25.25
CA ALA A 116 10.24 -30.62 25.57
C ALA A 116 8.72 -30.75 25.41
N ASP A 117 7.96 -29.73 25.81
CA ASP A 117 6.51 -29.69 25.62
C ASP A 117 6.14 -29.75 24.13
N VAL A 118 6.78 -28.93 23.29
CA VAL A 118 6.52 -28.92 21.84
C VAL A 118 6.97 -30.23 21.18
N ALA A 119 8.09 -30.83 21.62
CA ALA A 119 8.51 -32.14 21.13
C ALA A 119 7.51 -33.25 21.55
N TYR A 120 6.96 -33.17 22.76
CA TYR A 120 5.92 -34.09 23.22
C TYR A 120 4.64 -33.96 22.39
N LEU A 121 4.20 -32.72 22.11
CA LEU A 121 3.03 -32.46 21.26
C LEU A 121 3.22 -32.98 19.84
N ARG A 122 4.43 -32.86 19.27
CA ARG A 122 4.77 -33.44 17.97
C ARG A 122 4.61 -34.97 17.95
N ASP A 123 5.04 -35.65 19.02
CA ASP A 123 5.10 -37.11 19.06
C ASP A 123 3.78 -37.76 19.54
N ASN A 124 2.93 -37.01 20.26
CA ASN A 124 1.75 -37.54 20.96
C ASN A 124 0.44 -36.80 20.65
N GLY A 125 0.48 -35.74 19.83
CA GLY A 125 -0.71 -34.96 19.44
C GLY A 125 -1.78 -35.77 18.69
N ASP A 126 -1.42 -36.94 18.15
CA ASP A 126 -2.27 -37.81 17.34
C ASP A 126 -2.96 -38.95 18.13
N LEU A 127 -2.89 -38.98 19.47
CA LEU A 127 -3.47 -40.07 20.25
C LEU A 127 -5.01 -39.94 20.34
N GLN A 128 -5.73 -40.96 19.86
CA GLN A 128 -7.20 -41.15 19.91
C GLN A 128 -7.82 -40.84 21.29
N GLU A 129 -7.09 -41.00 22.40
CA GLU A 129 -7.55 -40.65 23.76
C GLU A 129 -7.73 -39.14 24.02
N VAL A 130 -7.17 -38.26 23.18
CA VAL A 130 -7.38 -36.79 23.22
C VAL A 130 -8.64 -36.42 22.43
N ILE A 131 -8.87 -37.07 21.29
CA ILE A 131 -10.06 -36.95 20.44
C ILE A 131 -11.31 -37.43 21.22
N ASP A 132 -11.22 -38.56 21.93
CA ASP A 132 -12.34 -39.14 22.68
C ASP A 132 -12.77 -38.32 23.93
N LYS A 133 -12.01 -37.29 24.31
CA LYS A 133 -12.32 -36.35 25.41
C LYS A 133 -12.99 -35.05 24.95
N GLY A 134 -13.27 -34.91 23.65
CA GLY A 134 -13.89 -33.69 23.10
C GLY A 134 -12.93 -32.51 23.00
N LEU A 135 -11.62 -32.78 22.99
CA LEU A 135 -10.57 -31.80 22.70
C LEU A 135 -10.15 -31.96 21.24
N GLU A 136 -11.10 -31.84 20.32
CA GLU A 136 -10.78 -31.59 18.92
C GLU A 136 -10.37 -30.11 18.83
N SER A 137 -9.09 -29.80 18.98
CA SER A 137 -8.61 -28.51 18.48
C SER A 137 -8.47 -28.65 16.97
N ASP A 138 -9.52 -28.33 16.23
CA ASP A 138 -9.44 -28.08 14.77
C ASP A 138 -8.25 -27.14 14.45
N PHE A 139 -7.86 -26.29 15.40
CA PHE A 139 -6.77 -25.32 15.29
C PHE A 139 -5.36 -25.92 15.24
N TYR A 140 -5.07 -26.99 16.00
CA TYR A 140 -3.74 -27.63 15.99
C TYR A 140 -3.61 -28.64 14.84
N TRP A 141 -4.72 -29.27 14.46
CA TRP A 141 -4.78 -30.30 13.43
C TRP A 141 -4.46 -29.74 12.04
N ASP A 142 -5.10 -28.65 11.62
CA ASP A 142 -4.95 -28.15 10.24
C ASP A 142 -3.63 -27.42 9.96
N ARG A 143 -2.98 -26.82 10.99
CA ARG A 143 -1.78 -25.99 10.79
C ARG A 143 -0.45 -26.65 11.15
N PHE A 144 -0.41 -27.67 12.02
CA PHE A 144 0.84 -28.29 12.46
C PHE A 144 1.05 -29.74 12.02
N TYR A 145 0.01 -30.43 11.52
CA TYR A 145 0.15 -31.85 11.17
C TYR A 145 1.17 -32.10 10.06
N ASN A 146 1.25 -31.20 9.08
CA ASN A 146 2.21 -31.28 8.00
C ASN A 146 3.57 -30.62 8.32
N ASP A 147 3.64 -29.87 9.44
CA ASP A 147 4.79 -29.04 9.80
C ASP A 147 5.40 -29.54 11.13
N LYS A 148 6.33 -30.50 11.04
CA LYS A 148 6.99 -31.08 12.22
C LYS A 148 8.03 -30.12 12.79
N LEU A 149 7.70 -29.50 13.92
CA LEU A 149 8.60 -28.62 14.67
C LEU A 149 9.62 -29.42 15.49
N GLN A 150 10.87 -29.01 15.44
CA GLN A 150 11.96 -29.54 16.27
C GLN A 150 12.64 -28.35 16.97
N PRO A 151 12.09 -27.90 18.12
CA PRO A 151 12.63 -26.79 18.87
C PRO A 151 14.01 -27.12 19.45
N SER A 152 14.88 -26.12 19.58
CA SER A 152 16.11 -26.23 20.39
C SER A 152 15.84 -25.89 21.85
N ASP A 153 16.80 -26.23 22.73
CA ASP A 153 16.67 -26.05 24.18
C ASP A 153 16.37 -24.62 24.65
N ASP A 154 16.66 -23.61 23.82
CA ASP A 154 16.38 -22.19 24.07
C ASP A 154 14.95 -21.76 23.66
N PHE A 155 14.16 -22.66 23.07
CA PHE A 155 12.79 -22.40 22.65
C PHE A 155 11.87 -22.21 23.86
N LEU A 156 11.13 -21.10 23.85
CA LEU A 156 10.20 -20.74 24.91
C LEU A 156 9.03 -19.94 24.36
N ALA A 157 7.82 -20.47 24.54
CA ALA A 157 6.58 -19.73 24.38
C ALA A 157 5.93 -19.47 25.75
N THR A 158 5.42 -18.26 25.96
CA THR A 158 4.71 -17.88 27.19
C THR A 158 3.43 -17.13 26.86
N LEU A 159 2.38 -17.36 27.63
CA LEU A 159 1.11 -16.66 27.57
C LEU A 159 0.78 -16.17 28.98
N ASP A 160 0.70 -14.86 29.18
CA ASP A 160 0.33 -14.30 30.48
C ASP A 160 -1.20 -14.20 30.67
N ALA A 161 -1.62 -13.91 31.90
CA ALA A 161 -3.04 -13.80 32.26
C ALA A 161 -3.78 -12.66 31.52
N ASN A 162 -3.04 -11.69 30.95
CA ASN A 162 -3.63 -10.60 30.17
C ASN A 162 -3.78 -10.97 28.68
N GLY A 163 -3.39 -12.18 28.27
CA GLY A 163 -3.45 -12.63 26.88
C GLY A 163 -2.20 -12.30 26.07
N LYS A 164 -1.13 -11.79 26.71
CA LYS A 164 0.11 -11.45 26.02
C LYS A 164 0.95 -12.70 25.77
N PHE A 165 1.15 -13.00 24.49
CA PHE A 165 1.99 -14.07 24.02
C PHE A 165 3.41 -13.56 23.72
N LYS A 166 4.42 -14.36 24.09
CA LYS A 166 5.81 -14.15 23.69
C LYS A 166 6.43 -15.44 23.23
N LEU A 167 7.29 -15.34 22.21
CA LEU A 167 8.05 -16.46 21.68
C LEU A 167 9.51 -16.06 21.46
N SER A 168 10.42 -16.94 21.88
CA SER A 168 11.85 -16.80 21.66
C SER A 168 12.52 -18.15 21.45
N GLY A 169 13.72 -18.13 20.86
CA GLY A 169 14.55 -19.32 20.64
C GLY A 169 14.43 -19.84 19.22
N THR A 170 15.02 -21.01 18.96
CA THR A 170 15.12 -21.56 17.60
C THR A 170 14.28 -22.81 17.43
N THR A 171 13.76 -23.03 16.22
CA THR A 171 13.10 -24.28 15.85
C THR A 171 13.45 -24.67 14.41
N LEU A 172 13.63 -25.95 14.15
CA LEU A 172 13.67 -26.51 12.81
C LEU A 172 12.24 -26.88 12.40
N VAL A 173 11.79 -26.36 11.26
CA VAL A 173 10.50 -26.64 10.66
C VAL A 173 10.71 -27.62 9.53
N ASN A 174 10.00 -28.75 9.54
CA ASN A 174 9.91 -29.66 8.40
C ASN A 174 8.49 -29.60 7.86
N SER A 175 8.31 -28.96 6.72
CA SER A 175 7.01 -28.66 6.13
C SER A 175 6.71 -29.57 4.96
N GLU A 176 5.44 -29.99 4.84
CA GLU A 176 4.91 -30.71 3.69
C GLU A 176 3.65 -29.99 3.15
N ARG A 177 3.71 -29.44 1.95
CA ARG A 177 2.58 -28.75 1.32
C ARG A 177 1.98 -29.60 0.21
N PHE A 178 0.65 -29.68 0.21
CA PHE A 178 -0.13 -30.42 -0.77
C PHE A 178 -0.79 -29.43 -1.73
N ASP A 179 -0.42 -29.48 -3.00
CA ASP A 179 -1.09 -28.76 -4.07
C ASP A 179 -1.99 -29.71 -4.84
N TYR A 180 -3.27 -29.34 -4.95
CA TYR A 180 -4.31 -30.10 -5.62
C TYR A 180 -4.58 -29.48 -7.00
N ASN A 181 -4.05 -30.09 -8.05
CA ASN A 181 -4.21 -29.61 -9.41
C ASN A 181 -5.23 -30.48 -10.15
N TYR A 182 -6.35 -29.87 -10.57
CA TYR A 182 -7.30 -30.55 -11.42
C TYR A 182 -6.68 -30.84 -12.78
N ASN A 183 -6.62 -32.12 -13.16
CA ASN A 183 -6.11 -32.56 -14.44
C ASN A 183 -7.29 -32.79 -15.39
N PRO A 184 -7.52 -31.89 -16.38
CA PRO A 184 -8.65 -32.01 -17.29
C PRO A 184 -8.53 -33.16 -18.28
N LEU A 185 -7.35 -33.80 -18.39
CA LEU A 185 -7.14 -34.96 -19.28
C LEU A 185 -7.52 -36.28 -18.59
N THR A 186 -7.32 -36.38 -17.28
CA THR A 186 -7.70 -37.55 -16.47
C THR A 186 -9.03 -37.36 -15.74
N ASN A 187 -9.52 -36.12 -15.68
CA ASN A 187 -10.74 -35.72 -14.97
C ASN A 187 -10.64 -36.00 -13.45
N ASP A 188 -9.43 -35.91 -12.91
CA ASP A 188 -9.06 -36.23 -11.53
C ASP A 188 -8.21 -35.12 -10.91
N ILE A 189 -8.06 -35.13 -9.58
CA ILE A 189 -7.21 -34.19 -8.85
C ILE A 189 -5.84 -34.83 -8.62
N ASP A 190 -4.83 -34.34 -9.32
CA ASP A 190 -3.44 -34.72 -9.08
C ASP A 190 -2.93 -33.99 -7.82
N THR A 191 -2.33 -34.75 -6.90
CA THR A 191 -1.73 -34.20 -5.69
C THR A 191 -0.22 -34.07 -5.86
N THR A 192 0.30 -32.85 -5.74
CA THR A 192 1.74 -32.59 -5.69
C THR A 192 2.15 -32.32 -4.25
N VAL A 193 3.19 -33.00 -3.76
CA VAL A 193 3.70 -32.79 -2.40
C VAL A 193 5.05 -32.10 -2.47
N THR A 194 5.11 -30.89 -1.92
CA THR A 194 6.35 -30.11 -1.80
C THR A 194 6.85 -30.21 -0.36
N LYS A 195 8.07 -30.71 -0.16
CA LYS A 195 8.70 -30.80 1.16
C LYS A 195 9.77 -29.74 1.32
N ASP A 196 9.82 -29.11 2.50
CA ASP A 196 10.84 -28.13 2.85
C ASP A 196 11.34 -28.33 4.28
N SER A 197 12.59 -27.96 4.54
CA SER A 197 13.18 -28.03 5.87
C SER A 197 14.08 -26.82 6.11
N PHE A 198 13.74 -26.02 7.12
CA PHE A 198 14.42 -24.75 7.40
C PHE A 198 14.33 -24.39 8.88
N LYS A 199 15.29 -23.57 9.34
CA LYS A 199 15.30 -23.07 10.72
C LYS A 199 14.63 -21.71 10.81
N ILE A 200 14.00 -21.45 11.95
CA ILE A 200 13.53 -20.13 12.35
C ILE A 200 14.10 -19.83 13.72
N THR A 201 14.72 -18.66 13.88
CA THR A 201 15.10 -18.10 15.18
C THR A 201 14.22 -16.90 15.50
N TYR A 202 13.48 -16.98 16.61
CA TYR A 202 12.66 -15.91 17.14
C TYR A 202 13.43 -15.11 18.19
N ASP A 203 13.66 -13.82 17.95
CA ASP A 203 14.14 -12.87 18.96
C ASP A 203 13.00 -11.93 19.37
N LYS A 204 12.53 -12.11 20.61
CA LYS A 204 11.48 -11.31 21.27
C LYS A 204 10.24 -11.13 20.40
N PHE A 205 9.71 -12.22 19.85
CA PHE A 205 8.39 -12.18 19.25
C PHE A 205 7.35 -11.89 20.34
N GLU A 206 6.41 -10.99 20.08
CA GLU A 206 5.38 -10.54 21.02
C GLU A 206 4.06 -10.33 20.29
N ASN A 207 2.98 -10.88 20.84
CA ASN A 207 1.60 -10.55 20.47
C ASN A 207 0.81 -10.16 21.72
N SER A 208 0.34 -8.92 21.75
CA SER A 208 -0.51 -8.32 22.79
C SER A 208 -1.63 -7.48 22.18
N LEU A 209 -2.14 -7.91 21.02
CA LEU A 209 -3.27 -7.25 20.36
C LEU A 209 -4.61 -7.49 21.07
N ALA A 210 -4.66 -8.42 22.01
CA ALA A 210 -5.78 -8.65 22.91
C ALA A 210 -5.42 -8.32 24.36
N SER A 211 -6.43 -7.98 25.15
CA SER A 211 -6.31 -7.74 26.58
C SER A 211 -7.56 -8.19 27.34
N ASN A 212 -7.32 -8.93 28.42
CA ASN A 212 -8.34 -9.25 29.43
C ASN A 212 -8.60 -8.11 30.44
N THR A 213 -8.03 -6.91 30.21
CA THR A 213 -8.23 -5.73 31.08
C THR A 213 -9.18 -4.72 30.44
N SER A 214 -10.23 -4.34 31.18
CA SER A 214 -11.23 -3.38 30.70
C SER A 214 -10.73 -1.94 30.84
N THR A 215 -10.52 -1.26 29.72
CA THR A 215 -9.92 0.08 29.65
C THR A 215 -10.55 0.91 28.53
N ASP A 216 -10.57 2.24 28.71
CA ASP A 216 -10.98 3.20 27.67
C ASP A 216 -9.83 3.57 26.73
N ASN A 217 -8.59 3.25 27.11
CA ASN A 217 -7.39 3.44 26.31
C ASN A 217 -6.62 2.11 26.23
N PHE A 218 -6.44 1.60 25.02
CA PHE A 218 -5.76 0.34 24.74
C PHE A 218 -4.45 0.60 23.99
N THR A 219 -3.38 -0.06 24.44
CA THR A 219 -2.11 -0.15 23.71
C THR A 219 -1.75 -1.61 23.53
N GLY A 220 -1.80 -2.08 22.29
CA GLY A 220 -1.36 -3.42 21.90
C GLY A 220 -0.08 -3.39 21.09
N ARG A 221 0.63 -4.51 21.05
CA ARG A 221 1.85 -4.70 20.24
C ARG A 221 1.82 -6.04 19.50
N TYR A 222 2.34 -6.05 18.29
CA TYR A 222 2.55 -7.25 17.50
C TYR A 222 3.86 -7.15 16.73
N GLY A 223 4.81 -8.03 16.99
CA GLY A 223 6.06 -8.01 16.24
C GLY A 223 7.19 -8.74 16.91
N PHE A 224 8.40 -8.33 16.58
CA PHE A 224 9.65 -9.03 16.91
C PHE A 224 10.81 -8.05 16.90
N ASN A 225 11.89 -8.36 17.62
CA ASN A 225 13.16 -7.68 17.41
C ASN A 225 13.80 -8.16 16.10
N ARG A 226 13.84 -9.48 15.92
CA ARG A 226 14.48 -10.13 14.78
C ARG A 226 13.89 -11.53 14.57
N LEU A 227 13.71 -11.90 13.31
CA LEU A 227 13.41 -13.25 12.86
C LEU A 227 14.47 -13.63 11.82
N ASP A 228 15.20 -14.70 12.07
CA ASP A 228 16.11 -15.29 11.10
C ASP A 228 15.48 -16.57 10.54
N ILE A 229 15.20 -16.59 9.24
CA ILE A 229 14.45 -17.66 8.56
C ILE A 229 15.34 -18.27 7.48
N GLY A 230 15.53 -19.59 7.52
CA GLY A 230 16.34 -20.32 6.55
C GLY A 230 17.85 -20.02 6.67
N SER A 231 18.60 -20.28 5.59
CA SER A 231 20.04 -20.01 5.54
C SER A 231 20.53 -19.83 4.10
N LYS A 232 21.72 -19.23 3.94
CA LYS A 232 22.39 -19.03 2.64
C LYS A 232 21.48 -18.30 1.64
N ALA A 233 21.30 -18.85 0.44
CA ALA A 233 20.52 -18.25 -0.64
C ALA A 233 19.04 -18.09 -0.28
N ASP A 234 18.52 -18.94 0.62
CA ASP A 234 17.11 -18.90 1.01
C ASP A 234 16.91 -18.18 2.36
N ALA A 235 17.92 -17.43 2.82
CA ALA A 235 17.83 -16.69 4.07
C ALA A 235 16.93 -15.47 3.91
N VAL A 236 15.96 -15.34 4.81
CA VAL A 236 15.16 -14.13 5.00
C VAL A 236 15.38 -13.66 6.42
N VAL A 237 15.69 -12.38 6.57
CA VAL A 237 15.84 -11.73 7.87
C VAL A 237 14.79 -10.63 7.98
N LEU A 238 13.93 -10.75 8.97
CA LEU A 238 13.05 -9.66 9.38
C LEU A 238 13.62 -9.04 10.66
N SER A 239 13.64 -7.72 10.77
CA SER A 239 14.10 -7.05 11.98
C SER A 239 13.33 -5.77 12.24
N SER A 240 13.11 -5.43 13.51
CA SER A 240 12.51 -4.17 13.92
C SER A 240 13.18 -3.64 15.18
N THR A 241 13.56 -2.37 15.17
CA THR A 241 14.09 -1.69 16.36
C THR A 241 12.98 -1.26 17.34
N SER A 242 11.73 -1.26 16.89
CA SER A 242 10.56 -0.84 17.68
C SER A 242 9.74 -2.03 18.21
N GLN A 243 10.14 -3.27 17.89
CA GLN A 243 9.36 -4.49 18.11
C GLN A 243 8.07 -4.59 17.27
N GLY A 244 8.11 -4.06 16.04
CA GLY A 244 7.05 -4.22 15.05
C GLY A 244 5.90 -3.22 15.18
N ALA A 245 4.67 -3.71 15.13
CA ALA A 245 3.46 -2.91 15.12
C ALA A 245 3.02 -2.54 16.54
N THR A 246 2.61 -1.29 16.73
CA THR A 246 1.90 -0.82 17.93
C THR A 246 0.52 -0.32 17.54
N VAL A 247 -0.50 -0.79 18.27
CA VAL A 247 -1.87 -0.31 18.13
C VAL A 247 -2.19 0.55 19.34
N ASN A 248 -2.61 1.80 19.12
CA ASN A 248 -3.15 2.66 20.16
C ASN A 248 -4.60 2.96 19.82
N ALA A 249 -5.52 2.55 20.68
CA ALA A 249 -6.95 2.78 20.50
C ALA A 249 -7.54 3.50 21.72
N ARG A 250 -8.48 4.39 21.44
CA ARG A 250 -9.25 5.12 22.44
C ARG A 250 -10.73 4.91 22.16
N PHE A 251 -11.46 4.52 23.20
CA PHE A 251 -12.88 4.21 23.15
C PHE A 251 -13.67 5.23 23.99
N SER A 252 -14.96 5.33 23.73
CA SER A 252 -15.87 6.21 24.47
C SER A 252 -16.21 5.71 25.88
N ASP A 253 -15.98 4.43 26.17
CA ASP A 253 -16.10 3.80 27.49
C ASP A 253 -15.13 2.61 27.57
N LYS A 254 -15.07 1.95 28.73
CA LYS A 254 -14.15 0.84 28.98
C LYS A 254 -14.56 -0.42 28.23
N VAL A 255 -13.60 -1.03 27.54
CA VAL A 255 -13.80 -2.26 26.76
C VAL A 255 -12.71 -3.28 27.05
N LEU A 256 -13.07 -4.55 26.93
CA LEU A 256 -12.11 -5.63 26.78
C LEU A 256 -11.84 -5.80 25.28
N VAL A 257 -10.57 -5.86 24.90
CA VAL A 257 -10.16 -6.05 23.50
C VAL A 257 -9.83 -7.51 23.30
N ASN A 258 -10.55 -8.20 22.43
CA ASN A 258 -10.29 -9.61 22.13
C ASN A 258 -9.32 -9.77 20.94
N ASP A 259 -8.99 -11.01 20.62
CA ASP A 259 -8.01 -11.41 19.60
C ASP A 259 -8.41 -11.00 18.18
N GLU A 260 -9.72 -10.92 17.93
CA GLU A 260 -10.30 -10.52 16.64
C GLU A 260 -10.45 -9.01 16.52
N PHE A 261 -10.16 -8.26 17.59
CA PHE A 261 -10.50 -6.85 17.72
C PHE A 261 -11.99 -6.61 17.35
N ASP A 262 -12.87 -7.53 17.78
CA ASP A 262 -14.28 -7.52 17.39
C ASP A 262 -15.02 -6.40 18.12
N ILE A 263 -15.05 -5.25 17.46
CA ILE A 263 -15.78 -4.07 17.90
C ILE A 263 -17.29 -4.25 17.76
N ASN A 264 -17.82 -5.28 17.11
CA ASN A 264 -19.27 -5.36 16.84
C ASN A 264 -20.10 -5.56 18.12
N ASP A 265 -19.66 -6.42 19.04
CA ASP A 265 -20.33 -6.62 20.32
C ASP A 265 -20.15 -5.42 21.26
N VAL A 266 -18.99 -4.77 21.20
CA VAL A 266 -18.70 -3.49 21.88
C VAL A 266 -19.61 -2.37 21.35
N ASN A 267 -19.79 -2.30 20.03
CA ASN A 267 -20.66 -1.36 19.34
C ASN A 267 -22.14 -1.62 19.67
N ARG A 268 -22.56 -2.88 19.80
CA ARG A 268 -23.91 -3.25 20.28
C ARG A 268 -24.18 -2.75 21.69
N ALA A 269 -23.16 -2.68 22.55
CA ALA A 269 -23.26 -2.08 23.88
C ALA A 269 -23.25 -0.54 23.89
N GLY A 270 -23.13 0.10 22.72
CA GLY A 270 -23.16 1.55 22.58
C GLY A 270 -21.80 2.24 22.69
N ILE A 271 -20.70 1.47 22.77
CA ILE A 271 -19.35 2.00 22.91
C ILE A 271 -18.71 2.11 21.52
N THR A 272 -18.24 3.29 21.16
CA THR A 272 -17.59 3.58 19.86
C THR A 272 -16.08 3.77 19.99
N LEU A 273 -15.32 3.41 18.96
CA LEU A 273 -13.91 3.76 18.79
C LEU A 273 -13.76 5.25 18.44
N GLU A 274 -13.25 6.06 19.37
CA GLU A 274 -13.01 7.48 19.13
C GLU A 274 -11.82 7.71 18.19
N LYS A 275 -10.80 6.86 18.31
CA LYS A 275 -9.58 6.89 17.50
C LYS A 275 -8.79 5.60 17.65
N ALA A 276 -8.35 4.99 16.56
CA ALA A 276 -7.26 4.02 16.56
C ALA A 276 -6.12 4.50 15.67
N VAL A 277 -4.89 4.21 16.08
CA VAL A 277 -3.69 4.41 15.27
C VAL A 277 -2.86 3.14 15.34
N ILE A 278 -2.65 2.51 14.20
CA ILE A 278 -1.71 1.40 14.02
C ILE A 278 -0.42 2.00 13.47
N LYS A 279 0.69 1.77 14.17
CA LYS A 279 2.02 2.20 13.75
C LYS A 279 2.94 1.02 13.55
N LEU A 280 3.67 1.00 12.44
CA LEU A 280 4.75 0.06 12.17
C LEU A 280 6.03 0.87 11.98
N ASP A 281 6.95 0.77 12.93
CA ASP A 281 8.17 1.59 12.92
C ASP A 281 9.40 0.73 12.64
N ASN A 282 10.24 1.18 11.70
CA ASN A 282 11.55 0.60 11.39
C ASN A 282 11.56 -0.93 11.20
N VAL A 283 10.60 -1.46 10.46
CA VAL A 283 10.60 -2.88 10.07
C VAL A 283 11.39 -3.05 8.78
N LYS A 284 12.36 -3.95 8.82
CA LYS A 284 13.28 -4.22 7.72
C LYS A 284 13.20 -5.68 7.34
N LEU A 285 13.01 -5.94 6.04
CA LEU A 285 13.14 -7.24 5.41
C LEU A 285 14.44 -7.24 4.60
N LYS A 286 15.28 -8.24 4.81
CA LYS A 286 16.44 -8.53 3.97
C LYS A 286 16.32 -9.94 3.42
N ALA A 287 16.37 -10.06 2.10
CA ALA A 287 16.36 -11.34 1.40
C ALA A 287 17.13 -11.18 0.09
N ASN A 288 17.80 -12.24 -0.35
CA ASN A 288 18.59 -12.22 -1.59
C ASN A 288 19.60 -11.06 -1.59
N ASP A 289 19.56 -10.23 -2.62
CA ASP A 289 20.37 -9.02 -2.81
C ASP A 289 19.60 -7.72 -2.46
N SER A 290 18.48 -7.85 -1.75
CA SER A 290 17.48 -6.80 -1.57
C SER A 290 17.18 -6.53 -0.10
N ILE A 291 16.88 -5.26 0.19
CA ILE A 291 16.43 -4.78 1.48
C ILE A 291 15.20 -3.90 1.27
N ILE A 292 14.11 -4.21 1.97
CA ILE A 292 12.95 -3.33 2.10
C ILE A 292 12.92 -2.84 3.54
N GLU A 293 12.73 -1.55 3.73
CA GLU A 293 12.57 -0.95 5.04
C GLU A 293 11.28 -0.12 5.07
N ALA A 294 10.37 -0.47 5.96
CA ALA A 294 9.25 0.36 6.37
C ALA A 294 9.70 1.17 7.59
N ARG A 295 10.05 2.45 7.38
CA ARG A 295 10.57 3.33 8.43
C ARG A 295 9.47 3.82 9.36
N ASP A 296 8.35 4.24 8.77
CA ASP A 296 7.16 4.69 9.49
C ASP A 296 5.95 4.33 8.64
N VAL A 297 5.08 3.47 9.16
CA VAL A 297 3.73 3.25 8.61
C VAL A 297 2.74 3.62 9.69
N GLU A 298 1.84 4.55 9.40
CA GLU A 298 0.76 4.96 10.29
C GLU A 298 -0.58 4.80 9.57
N LEU A 299 -1.46 3.98 10.14
CA LEU A 299 -2.85 3.87 9.73
C LEU A 299 -3.73 4.45 10.84
N GLY A 300 -4.56 5.42 10.51
CA GLY A 300 -5.52 6.03 11.42
C GLY A 300 -6.95 5.57 11.12
N PHE A 301 -7.72 5.32 12.17
CA PHE A 301 -9.13 4.93 12.08
C PHE A 301 -9.98 5.67 13.13
N LEU A 302 -11.27 5.83 12.86
CA LEU A 302 -12.27 6.25 13.84
C LEU A 302 -13.63 5.66 13.52
N ASP A 303 -14.53 5.60 14.50
CA ASP A 303 -15.92 5.22 14.27
C ASP A 303 -16.83 6.43 14.02
N MET A 304 -17.73 6.24 13.06
CA MET A 304 -18.92 7.05 12.88
C MET A 304 -20.13 6.27 13.34
N SER A 305 -21.01 6.90 14.12
CA SER A 305 -22.18 6.23 14.67
C SER A 305 -23.47 7.03 14.47
N ARG A 306 -24.59 6.32 14.36
CA ARG A 306 -25.93 6.91 14.34
C ARG A 306 -26.92 6.00 15.05
N LYS A 307 -27.72 6.60 15.92
CA LYS A 307 -28.92 5.95 16.47
C LYS A 307 -30.07 6.10 15.48
N LEU A 308 -30.61 4.98 15.03
CA LEU A 308 -31.78 4.89 14.15
C LEU A 308 -33.06 5.22 14.93
N ALA A 309 -34.16 5.45 14.20
CA ALA A 309 -35.45 5.82 14.79
C ALA A 309 -36.06 4.71 15.67
N ASP A 310 -35.71 3.44 15.42
CA ASP A 310 -36.07 2.28 16.24
C ASP A 310 -35.19 2.12 17.49
N GLY A 311 -34.19 3.00 17.68
CA GLY A 311 -33.24 2.97 18.78
C GLY A 311 -31.96 2.18 18.51
N THR A 312 -31.83 1.51 17.36
CA THR A 312 -30.65 0.74 16.97
C THR A 312 -29.44 1.64 16.76
N LEU A 313 -28.27 1.32 17.34
CA LEU A 313 -27.02 2.01 17.02
C LEU A 313 -26.37 1.35 15.81
N VAL A 314 -26.10 2.14 14.77
CA VAL A 314 -25.28 1.71 13.63
C VAL A 314 -23.92 2.37 13.73
N VAL A 315 -22.85 1.59 13.68
CA VAL A 315 -21.46 2.04 13.75
C VAL A 315 -20.71 1.64 12.46
N ARG A 316 -19.84 2.52 11.99
CA ARG A 316 -18.98 2.31 10.81
C ARG A 316 -17.58 2.86 11.09
N THR A 317 -16.58 1.99 11.06
CA THR A 317 -15.17 2.39 11.18
C THR A 317 -14.67 2.92 9.85
N LEU A 318 -13.99 4.06 9.88
CA LEU A 318 -13.47 4.75 8.71
C LEU A 318 -11.96 4.95 8.80
N PRO A 319 -11.22 4.69 7.71
CA PRO A 319 -9.83 5.10 7.63
C PRO A 319 -9.72 6.63 7.56
N THR A 320 -8.82 7.22 8.34
CA THR A 320 -8.63 8.68 8.44
C THR A 320 -7.28 9.14 7.92
N ALA A 321 -6.28 8.26 7.98
CA ALA A 321 -4.93 8.57 7.56
C ALA A 321 -4.18 7.30 7.14
N ILE A 322 -3.35 7.45 6.10
CA ILE A 322 -2.32 6.51 5.71
C ILE A 322 -1.04 7.31 5.53
N LYS A 323 -0.05 7.04 6.38
CA LYS A 323 1.30 7.55 6.21
C LYS A 323 2.23 6.37 6.03
N LEU A 324 3.14 6.49 5.08
CA LEU A 324 4.14 5.48 4.78
C LEU A 324 5.41 6.24 4.41
N THR A 325 6.50 5.88 5.06
CA THR A 325 7.85 6.16 4.58
C THR A 325 8.64 4.88 4.58
N GLY A 326 9.38 4.64 3.51
CA GLY A 326 10.16 3.43 3.37
C GLY A 326 11.29 3.60 2.39
N GLU A 327 12.09 2.55 2.28
CA GLU A 327 13.27 2.48 1.45
C GLU A 327 13.38 1.09 0.81
N LEU A 328 13.78 1.07 -0.46
CA LEU A 328 14.14 -0.12 -1.21
C LEU A 328 15.60 0.02 -1.61
N LEU A 329 16.42 -0.94 -1.18
CA LEU A 329 17.80 -1.10 -1.64
C LEU A 329 17.92 -2.44 -2.37
N LYS A 330 18.53 -2.45 -3.55
CA LYS A 330 18.84 -3.67 -4.31
C LYS A 330 20.23 -3.59 -4.90
N GLU A 331 20.99 -4.67 -4.88
CA GLU A 331 22.32 -4.69 -5.48
C GLU A 331 22.24 -4.77 -7.02
N LYS A 332 21.32 -5.56 -7.60
CA LYS A 332 21.24 -5.75 -9.06
C LYS A 332 19.81 -5.80 -9.64
N PRO A 333 19.45 -4.90 -10.56
CA PRO A 333 20.18 -3.67 -10.90
C PRO A 333 20.23 -2.75 -9.68
N ALA A 334 21.34 -2.04 -9.51
CA ALA A 334 21.55 -1.21 -8.32
C ALA A 334 20.43 -0.17 -8.20
N THR A 335 19.68 -0.26 -7.10
CA THR A 335 18.50 0.55 -6.81
C THR A 335 18.58 1.03 -5.38
N ASP A 336 18.37 2.32 -5.18
CA ASP A 336 18.30 2.95 -3.86
C ASP A 336 17.19 3.98 -3.92
N VAL A 337 16.03 3.66 -3.37
CA VAL A 337 14.83 4.47 -3.51
C VAL A 337 14.13 4.62 -2.17
N ALA A 338 13.91 5.87 -1.77
CA ALA A 338 13.00 6.25 -0.71
C ALA A 338 11.60 6.55 -1.26
N ILE A 339 10.59 5.93 -0.66
CA ILE A 339 9.17 6.11 -0.97
C ILE A 339 8.52 6.84 0.20
N SER A 340 7.69 7.85 -0.10
CA SER A 340 6.74 8.35 0.89
C SER A 340 5.34 8.50 0.32
N LEU A 341 4.34 8.20 1.15
CA LEU A 341 2.94 8.44 0.94
C LEU A 341 2.38 9.07 2.22
N ASN A 342 1.67 10.16 2.09
CA ASN A 342 0.97 10.82 3.18
C ASN A 342 -0.42 11.20 2.65
N ALA A 343 -1.41 10.37 2.96
CA ALA A 343 -2.81 10.59 2.65
C ALA A 343 -3.56 10.84 3.96
N VAL A 344 -4.09 12.04 4.13
CA VAL A 344 -4.82 12.43 5.36
C VAL A 344 -6.15 13.02 4.97
N ALA A 345 -7.20 12.42 5.49
CA ALA A 345 -8.54 12.98 5.43
C ALA A 345 -8.71 13.99 6.56
N ASN A 346 -9.45 15.06 6.30
CA ASN A 346 -9.75 16.05 7.32
C ASN A 346 -10.68 15.43 8.37
N GLU A 347 -10.17 15.21 9.59
CA GLU A 347 -10.94 14.58 10.68
C GLU A 347 -12.21 15.38 11.06
N THR A 348 -12.16 16.70 10.93
CA THR A 348 -13.33 17.57 11.19
C THR A 348 -14.41 17.35 10.12
N ASP A 349 -14.00 17.20 8.86
CA ASP A 349 -14.93 16.87 7.79
C ASP A 349 -15.52 15.47 8.01
N ILE A 350 -14.70 14.47 8.35
CA ILE A 350 -15.20 13.11 8.65
C ILE A 350 -16.32 13.15 9.70
N LYS A 351 -16.10 13.87 10.82
CA LYS A 351 -17.09 13.94 11.92
C LYS A 351 -18.35 14.73 11.58
N ASN A 352 -18.26 15.75 10.71
CA ASN A 352 -19.35 16.70 10.47
C ASN A 352 -20.05 16.54 9.10
N VAL A 353 -19.38 15.87 8.16
CA VAL A 353 -19.84 15.67 6.79
C VAL A 353 -20.33 14.25 6.59
N ILE A 354 -19.63 13.25 7.12
CA ILE A 354 -20.06 11.87 6.96
C ILE A 354 -21.25 11.59 7.87
N LYS A 355 -22.24 10.90 7.31
CA LYS A 355 -23.43 10.43 8.00
C LYS A 355 -23.60 8.94 7.74
N VAL A 356 -24.15 8.27 8.73
CA VAL A 356 -24.65 6.91 8.57
C VAL A 356 -26.14 7.02 8.19
N THR A 357 -26.59 6.37 7.12
CA THR A 357 -28.01 6.40 6.70
C THR A 357 -28.88 5.53 7.60
N GLN A 358 -30.19 5.48 7.35
CA GLN A 358 -31.09 4.60 8.10
C GLN A 358 -30.81 3.12 7.79
N GLU A 359 -30.38 2.83 6.57
CA GLU A 359 -29.97 1.52 6.07
C GLU A 359 -28.54 1.16 6.53
N GLY A 360 -27.85 2.08 7.20
CA GLY A 360 -26.48 1.90 7.65
C GLY A 360 -25.43 2.12 6.55
N ASN A 361 -25.77 2.80 5.46
CA ASN A 361 -24.79 3.20 4.47
C ASN A 361 -23.98 4.41 4.98
N ILE A 362 -22.79 4.60 4.43
CA ILE A 362 -21.96 5.76 4.72
C ILE A 362 -22.14 6.74 3.57
N GLU A 363 -22.57 7.95 3.88
CA GLU A 363 -22.78 9.00 2.88
C GLU A 363 -22.18 10.32 3.34
N GLU A 364 -21.68 11.10 2.38
CA GLU A 364 -21.37 12.50 2.61
C GLU A 364 -22.68 13.31 2.65
N ALA A 365 -22.79 14.23 3.60
CA ALA A 365 -23.93 15.14 3.67
C ALA A 365 -24.07 15.90 2.34
N ALA A 366 -25.32 16.02 1.88
CA ALA A 366 -25.70 16.80 0.70
C ALA A 366 -24.85 18.07 0.55
N GLY A 367 -24.07 18.09 -0.53
CA GLY A 367 -23.23 19.22 -0.91
C GLY A 367 -21.87 19.38 -0.28
N LYS A 368 -21.60 18.60 0.74
CA LYS A 368 -20.32 18.57 1.42
C LYS A 368 -19.51 17.38 0.92
N PHE A 369 -18.21 17.43 1.16
CA PHE A 369 -17.30 16.34 0.87
C PHE A 369 -16.19 16.33 1.91
N VAL A 370 -15.58 15.17 2.13
CA VAL A 370 -14.40 15.03 2.97
C VAL A 370 -13.20 15.49 2.18
N GLY A 371 -12.55 16.56 2.67
CA GLY A 371 -11.28 17.00 2.13
C GLY A 371 -10.20 15.95 2.35
N VAL A 372 -9.51 15.57 1.28
CA VAL A 372 -8.38 14.64 1.33
C VAL A 372 -7.19 15.28 0.63
N GLU A 373 -6.06 15.30 1.33
CA GLU A 373 -4.76 15.71 0.78
C GLU A 373 -3.85 14.48 0.70
N ILE A 374 -3.22 14.29 -0.45
CA ILE A 374 -2.34 13.16 -0.73
C ILE A 374 -1.03 13.72 -1.24
N VAL A 375 0.06 13.43 -0.53
CA VAL A 375 1.41 13.73 -0.96
C VAL A 375 2.13 12.42 -1.17
N MET A 376 2.70 12.24 -2.35
CA MET A 376 3.52 11.09 -2.68
C MET A 376 4.89 11.56 -3.15
N SER A 377 5.94 10.86 -2.74
CA SER A 377 7.28 11.13 -3.25
C SER A 377 8.06 9.86 -3.52
N LEU A 378 8.92 9.95 -4.53
CA LEU A 378 9.89 8.95 -4.89
C LEU A 378 11.24 9.63 -5.08
N LYS A 379 12.23 9.25 -4.27
CA LYS A 379 13.56 9.87 -4.30
C LYS A 379 14.64 8.81 -4.30
N GLY A 380 15.78 9.10 -4.92
CA GLY A 380 16.92 8.19 -4.94
C GLY A 380 17.42 7.96 -6.35
N ASN A 381 17.89 6.76 -6.65
CA ASN A 381 18.47 6.41 -7.95
C ASN A 381 18.09 4.99 -8.37
N VAL A 382 17.92 4.79 -9.68
CA VAL A 382 17.81 3.47 -10.31
C VAL A 382 18.86 3.32 -11.40
N THR A 383 19.41 2.12 -11.55
CA THR A 383 20.38 1.82 -12.60
C THR A 383 19.70 1.29 -13.84
N LYS A 384 19.93 1.94 -14.98
CA LYS A 384 19.53 1.50 -16.31
C LYS A 384 20.69 0.75 -16.94
N GLU A 385 20.52 -0.56 -17.08
CA GLU A 385 21.45 -1.41 -17.84
C GLU A 385 20.92 -1.59 -19.26
N THR A 386 21.80 -1.38 -20.24
CA THR A 386 21.59 -1.76 -21.63
C THR A 386 22.73 -2.69 -22.06
N ALA A 387 22.61 -3.34 -23.22
CA ALA A 387 23.66 -4.23 -23.73
C ALA A 387 25.04 -3.55 -23.88
N THR A 388 25.11 -2.21 -23.87
CA THR A 388 26.34 -1.44 -24.12
C THR A 388 26.63 -0.35 -23.10
N SER A 389 25.77 -0.09 -22.11
CA SER A 389 26.00 0.94 -21.10
C SER A 389 25.22 0.73 -19.80
N THR A 390 25.79 1.26 -18.72
CA THR A 390 25.16 1.38 -17.40
C THR A 390 24.99 2.86 -17.11
N ALA A 391 23.77 3.33 -16.90
CA ALA A 391 23.46 4.72 -16.56
C ALA A 391 22.69 4.80 -15.24
N ILE A 392 22.98 5.80 -14.42
CA ILE A 392 22.24 6.06 -13.18
C ILE A 392 21.16 7.10 -13.49
N ILE A 393 19.91 6.75 -13.19
CA ILE A 393 18.75 7.63 -13.32
C ILE A 393 18.43 8.18 -11.93
N PRO A 394 18.72 9.46 -11.66
CA PRO A 394 18.27 10.08 -10.43
C PRO A 394 16.75 10.27 -10.46
N LEU A 395 16.11 9.96 -9.33
CA LEU A 395 14.68 10.12 -9.08
C LEU A 395 14.49 11.24 -8.06
N ASP A 396 13.76 12.28 -8.47
CA ASP A 396 13.17 13.29 -7.58
C ASP A 396 11.76 13.57 -8.07
N ILE A 397 10.82 12.72 -7.65
CA ILE A 397 9.41 12.79 -8.01
C ILE A 397 8.62 13.14 -6.76
N GLN A 398 7.75 14.14 -6.87
CA GLN A 398 6.75 14.47 -5.86
C GLN A 398 5.44 14.80 -6.56
N ALA A 399 4.33 14.23 -6.08
CA ALA A 399 2.99 14.52 -6.52
C ALA A 399 2.13 14.93 -5.33
N ASN A 400 1.41 16.06 -5.47
CA ASN A 400 0.44 16.54 -4.50
C ASN A 400 -0.94 16.50 -5.14
N LEU A 401 -1.84 15.67 -4.60
CA LEU A 401 -3.24 15.61 -4.98
C LEU A 401 -4.11 16.19 -3.87
N LYS A 402 -5.20 16.84 -4.27
CA LYS A 402 -6.21 17.35 -3.36
C LYS A 402 -7.60 17.11 -3.93
N ARG A 403 -8.50 16.53 -3.13
CA ARG A 403 -9.93 16.51 -3.47
C ARG A 403 -10.49 17.90 -3.20
N THR A 404 -10.95 18.58 -4.25
CA THR A 404 -11.43 19.98 -4.19
C THR A 404 -12.94 20.11 -4.34
N ALA A 405 -13.60 19.05 -4.80
CA ALA A 405 -15.05 18.88 -4.79
C ALA A 405 -15.40 17.40 -4.64
N ARG A 406 -16.70 17.10 -4.47
CA ARG A 406 -17.20 15.72 -4.35
C ARG A 406 -16.68 14.82 -5.47
N ASP A 407 -16.71 15.35 -6.70
CA ASP A 407 -16.37 14.69 -7.95
C ASP A 407 -15.06 15.20 -8.58
N VAL A 408 -14.25 16.01 -7.89
CA VAL A 408 -13.03 16.58 -8.48
C VAL A 408 -11.80 16.29 -7.62
N VAL A 409 -10.82 15.64 -8.25
CA VAL A 409 -9.47 15.46 -7.73
C VAL A 409 -8.51 16.31 -8.55
N GLU A 410 -7.80 17.22 -7.88
CA GLU A 410 -6.81 18.11 -8.49
C GLU A 410 -5.40 17.59 -8.23
N LEU A 411 -4.60 17.48 -9.29
CA LEU A 411 -3.14 17.40 -9.20
C LEU A 411 -2.61 18.81 -9.04
N GLN A 412 -2.39 19.23 -7.79
CA GLN A 412 -1.90 20.58 -7.45
C GLN A 412 -0.47 20.82 -7.96
N GLY A 413 0.31 19.75 -8.06
CA GLY A 413 1.64 19.79 -8.63
C GLY A 413 2.28 18.42 -8.62
N LEU A 414 2.79 18.00 -9.77
CA LEU A 414 3.77 16.96 -9.90
C LEU A 414 5.07 17.61 -10.36
N LYS A 415 6.15 17.42 -9.61
CA LYS A 415 7.51 17.69 -10.06
C LYS A 415 8.20 16.36 -10.23
N ALA A 416 8.80 16.14 -11.38
CA ALA A 416 9.67 15.00 -11.59
C ALA A 416 10.98 15.52 -12.15
N SER A 417 12.12 15.10 -11.60
CA SER A 417 13.43 15.42 -12.16
C SER A 417 14.17 14.14 -12.49
N VAL A 418 14.62 14.03 -13.74
CA VAL A 418 15.43 12.91 -14.25
C VAL A 418 16.59 13.49 -15.04
N ASP A 419 17.81 13.04 -14.71
CA ASP A 419 19.06 13.50 -15.35
C ASP A 419 19.17 15.04 -15.44
N GLY A 420 18.87 15.74 -14.33
CA GLY A 420 18.93 17.20 -14.23
C GLY A 420 17.84 17.97 -15.00
N LYS A 421 16.90 17.30 -15.68
CA LYS A 421 15.74 17.93 -16.32
C LYS A 421 14.51 17.77 -15.44
N SER A 422 13.80 18.87 -15.18
CA SER A 422 12.57 18.84 -14.39
C SER A 422 11.32 19.04 -15.27
N LEU A 423 10.37 18.13 -15.12
CA LEU A 423 9.00 18.25 -15.60
C LEU A 423 8.13 18.78 -14.46
N TYR A 424 7.20 19.70 -14.77
CA TYR A 424 6.16 20.11 -13.84
C TYR A 424 4.78 19.94 -14.48
N VAL A 425 3.88 19.28 -13.76
CA VAL A 425 2.53 18.98 -14.24
C VAL A 425 1.51 19.40 -13.19
N THR A 426 0.41 19.97 -13.65
CA THR A 426 -0.80 20.21 -12.84
C THR A 426 -1.99 19.62 -13.58
N GLY A 427 -3.12 19.44 -12.93
CA GLY A 427 -4.27 18.89 -13.63
C GLY A 427 -5.46 18.64 -12.75
N LYS A 428 -6.51 18.09 -13.36
CA LYS A 428 -7.70 17.66 -12.65
C LYS A 428 -8.37 16.48 -13.35
N THR A 429 -8.97 15.64 -12.53
CA THR A 429 -9.82 14.52 -12.96
C THR A 429 -11.22 14.76 -12.39
N ILE A 430 -12.24 14.56 -13.23
CA ILE A 430 -13.64 14.64 -12.82
C ILE A 430 -14.20 13.22 -12.75
N LEU A 431 -14.73 12.86 -11.59
CA LEU A 431 -15.35 11.58 -11.30
C LEU A 431 -16.84 11.64 -11.61
N ASP A 432 -17.47 10.50 -11.90
CA ASP A 432 -18.91 10.40 -12.01
C ASP A 432 -19.53 10.12 -10.64
N THR A 433 -20.84 9.93 -10.62
CA THR A 433 -21.57 9.64 -9.38
C THR A 433 -21.27 8.24 -8.82
N GLN A 434 -20.50 7.41 -9.52
CA GLN A 434 -20.04 6.13 -8.99
C GLN A 434 -18.56 6.20 -8.58
N TYR A 435 -18.00 7.41 -8.51
CA TYR A 435 -16.58 7.67 -8.27
C TYR A 435 -15.66 7.05 -9.33
N ASN A 436 -16.19 6.67 -10.50
CA ASN A 436 -15.40 6.28 -11.66
C ASN A 436 -14.95 7.53 -12.42
N ILE A 437 -13.95 7.40 -13.29
CA ILE A 437 -13.57 8.51 -14.17
C ILE A 437 -14.76 8.83 -15.08
N SER A 438 -15.33 10.03 -14.94
CA SER A 438 -16.50 10.43 -15.72
C SER A 438 -16.15 10.68 -17.18
N CYS A 439 -17.18 10.72 -18.03
CA CYS A 439 -17.09 11.24 -19.40
C CYS A 439 -16.56 12.69 -19.50
N LYS A 440 -16.47 13.42 -18.38
CA LYS A 440 -15.87 14.77 -18.29
C LYS A 440 -14.37 14.70 -18.01
N CYS A 441 -13.63 14.05 -18.92
CA CYS A 441 -12.19 14.19 -19.25
C CYS A 441 -11.17 14.61 -18.16
N THR A 442 -10.14 13.80 -17.95
CA THR A 442 -8.90 14.21 -17.24
C THR A 442 -8.15 15.27 -18.06
N GLN A 443 -7.69 16.34 -17.42
CA GLN A 443 -6.85 17.37 -18.04
C GLN A 443 -5.52 17.49 -17.29
N LEU A 444 -4.41 17.44 -18.04
CA LEU A 444 -3.07 17.69 -17.53
C LEU A 444 -2.45 18.90 -18.24
N ASP A 445 -1.84 19.80 -17.48
CA ASP A 445 -1.11 20.96 -17.93
C ASP A 445 0.37 20.78 -17.56
N ILE A 446 1.20 20.52 -18.56
CA ILE A 446 2.64 20.33 -18.44
C ILE A 446 3.33 21.66 -18.73
N THR A 447 4.21 22.13 -17.84
CA THR A 447 4.93 23.39 -18.03
C THR A 447 6.42 23.26 -17.78
N GLN A 448 7.24 23.87 -18.64
CA GLN A 448 8.69 23.97 -18.50
C GLN A 448 9.22 25.13 -19.33
N ASN A 449 10.14 25.96 -18.80
CA ASN A 449 10.73 27.09 -19.54
C ASN A 449 9.69 27.99 -20.25
N ASN A 450 8.61 28.41 -19.58
CA ASN A 450 7.45 29.12 -20.16
C ASN A 450 6.68 28.38 -21.27
N ALA A 451 7.14 27.21 -21.70
CA ALA A 451 6.40 26.33 -22.56
C ALA A 451 5.30 25.61 -21.77
N ALA A 452 4.16 25.41 -22.41
CA ALA A 452 3.00 24.73 -21.85
C ALA A 452 2.35 23.80 -22.89
N ILE A 453 1.95 22.62 -22.43
CA ILE A 453 1.20 21.64 -23.20
C ILE A 453 0.00 21.22 -22.37
N LYS A 454 -1.21 21.32 -22.94
CA LYS A 454 -2.45 20.87 -22.32
C LYS A 454 -2.89 19.56 -22.96
N LEU A 455 -2.88 18.49 -22.18
CA LEU A 455 -3.33 17.16 -22.56
C LEU A 455 -4.72 16.89 -22.00
N LYS A 456 -5.55 16.21 -22.78
CA LYS A 456 -6.89 15.77 -22.38
C LYS A 456 -7.04 14.28 -22.67
N PHE A 457 -7.65 13.56 -21.73
CA PHE A 457 -7.87 12.12 -21.81
C PHE A 457 -9.34 11.79 -21.65
N ASP A 458 -9.80 10.75 -22.36
CA ASP A 458 -11.12 10.17 -22.16
C ASP A 458 -11.14 9.15 -20.99
N VAL A 459 -12.28 8.50 -20.81
CA VAL A 459 -12.50 7.48 -19.76
C VAL A 459 -11.60 6.24 -19.90
N ASP A 460 -11.12 5.96 -21.12
CA ASP A 460 -10.21 4.84 -21.41
C ASP A 460 -8.73 5.24 -21.25
N ASN A 461 -8.46 6.46 -20.78
CA ASN A 461 -7.12 7.06 -20.75
C ASN A 461 -6.49 7.27 -22.14
N LYS A 462 -7.30 7.42 -23.19
CA LYS A 462 -6.80 7.74 -24.54
C LYS A 462 -6.77 9.26 -24.74
N PHE A 463 -5.80 9.74 -25.53
CA PHE A 463 -5.73 11.14 -25.90
C PHE A 463 -6.98 11.56 -26.68
N ILE A 464 -7.58 12.68 -26.28
CA ILE A 464 -8.68 13.28 -27.04
C ILE A 464 -8.09 14.01 -28.25
N ILE A 465 -8.27 13.42 -29.43
CA ILE A 465 -7.82 14.00 -30.70
C ILE A 465 -8.64 15.27 -30.99
N GLN A 466 -7.95 16.40 -31.12
CA GLN A 466 -8.53 17.71 -31.42
C GLN A 466 -8.80 17.89 -32.92
N ASP A 467 -7.97 17.30 -33.77
CA ASP A 467 -8.17 17.26 -35.22
C ASP A 467 -7.90 15.84 -35.76
N PRO A 468 -8.97 15.08 -36.09
CA PRO A 468 -8.86 13.73 -36.61
C PRO A 468 -8.10 13.61 -37.95
N LYS A 469 -8.04 14.68 -38.76
CA LYS A 469 -7.38 14.63 -40.08
C LYS A 469 -5.87 14.65 -39.96
N THR A 470 -5.35 15.36 -38.97
CA THR A 470 -3.91 15.51 -38.73
C THR A 470 -3.41 14.62 -37.60
N GLY A 471 -4.31 14.03 -36.82
CA GLY A 471 -4.00 13.29 -35.60
C GLY A 471 -3.59 14.21 -34.44
N LYS A 472 -3.82 15.53 -34.56
CA LYS A 472 -3.41 16.50 -33.54
C LYS A 472 -4.23 16.33 -32.26
N PHE A 473 -3.56 16.31 -31.13
CA PHE A 473 -4.22 16.20 -29.81
C PHE A 473 -3.80 17.30 -28.82
N ALA A 474 -2.74 18.07 -29.08
CA ALA A 474 -2.37 19.23 -28.25
C ALA A 474 -1.53 20.26 -29.00
N ASP A 475 -1.60 21.52 -28.56
CA ASP A 475 -0.66 22.58 -28.94
C ASP A 475 0.55 22.61 -27.99
N ILE A 476 1.70 23.00 -28.52
CA ILE A 476 2.89 23.39 -27.74
C ILE A 476 2.95 24.92 -27.77
N LYS A 477 2.69 25.55 -26.63
CA LYS A 477 2.63 27.02 -26.51
C LYS A 477 3.80 27.54 -25.69
N VAL A 478 4.31 28.73 -26.02
CA VAL A 478 5.26 29.49 -25.21
C VAL A 478 4.72 30.90 -25.06
N ASN A 479 4.58 31.39 -23.83
CA ASN A 479 3.95 32.68 -23.53
C ASN A 479 2.58 32.88 -24.23
N GLY A 480 1.80 31.79 -24.35
CA GLY A 480 0.48 31.78 -25.00
C GLY A 480 0.49 31.66 -26.53
N LYS A 481 1.64 31.79 -27.20
CA LYS A 481 1.76 31.62 -28.66
C LYS A 481 2.07 30.17 -29.02
N VAL A 482 1.44 29.62 -30.06
CA VAL A 482 1.70 28.25 -30.55
C VAL A 482 3.04 28.21 -31.28
N PHE A 483 3.90 27.25 -30.97
CA PHE A 483 5.20 27.00 -31.64
C PHE A 483 5.33 25.60 -32.23
N GLY A 484 4.43 24.70 -31.85
CA GLY A 484 4.35 23.35 -32.39
C GLY A 484 3.05 22.65 -31.97
N GLU A 485 2.91 21.42 -32.39
CA GLU A 485 1.73 20.58 -32.18
C GLU A 485 2.16 19.15 -31.86
N LEU A 486 1.41 18.48 -30.98
CA LEU A 486 1.53 17.05 -30.74
C LEU A 486 0.55 16.28 -31.61
N LEU A 487 1.06 15.27 -32.30
CA LEU A 487 0.35 14.44 -33.28
C LEU A 487 0.44 12.97 -32.87
N GLN A 488 -0.67 12.25 -33.00
CA GLN A 488 -0.73 10.80 -32.84
C GLN A 488 -1.16 10.16 -34.16
N ASN A 489 -0.30 9.33 -34.74
CA ASN A 489 -0.55 8.62 -35.99
C ASN A 489 -0.21 7.13 -35.82
N ASN A 490 -1.19 6.25 -36.04
CA ASN A 490 -1.01 4.79 -35.94
C ASN A 490 -0.31 4.35 -34.64
N GLY A 491 -0.69 4.92 -33.51
CA GLY A 491 -0.10 4.64 -32.20
C GLY A 491 1.21 5.38 -31.89
N THR A 492 1.86 6.01 -32.88
CA THR A 492 3.10 6.77 -32.64
C THR A 492 2.80 8.22 -32.27
N VAL A 493 3.45 8.72 -31.23
CA VAL A 493 3.34 10.12 -30.79
C VAL A 493 4.56 10.93 -31.26
N SER A 494 4.31 12.12 -31.79
CA SER A 494 5.37 13.03 -32.28
C SER A 494 5.03 14.49 -32.04
N ALA A 495 6.06 15.34 -32.01
CA ALA A 495 5.93 16.79 -32.00
C ALA A 495 6.39 17.37 -33.33
N LYS A 496 5.57 18.24 -33.93
CA LYS A 496 5.89 19.03 -35.13
C LYS A 496 6.01 20.50 -34.77
N PHE A 497 7.07 21.18 -35.22
CA PHE A 497 7.32 22.59 -34.90
C PHE A 497 7.16 23.51 -36.12
N LYS A 498 7.05 24.81 -35.87
CA LYS A 498 6.90 25.85 -36.90
C LYS A 498 8.06 25.95 -37.90
N ASP A 499 9.26 25.52 -37.50
CA ASP A 499 10.43 25.44 -38.38
C ASP A 499 10.48 24.15 -39.20
N ASN A 500 9.38 23.37 -39.21
CA ASN A 500 9.25 22.05 -39.81
C ASN A 500 10.16 20.98 -39.20
N SER A 501 10.77 21.23 -38.04
CA SER A 501 11.45 20.17 -37.28
C SER A 501 10.42 19.21 -36.67
N PHE A 502 10.85 17.96 -36.50
CA PHE A 502 10.05 16.88 -35.93
C PHE A 502 10.84 16.16 -34.84
N ILE A 503 10.16 15.87 -33.72
CA ILE A 503 10.74 15.07 -32.63
C ILE A 503 9.80 13.89 -32.36
N PRO A 504 10.21 12.64 -32.66
CA PRO A 504 9.46 11.45 -32.28
C PRO A 504 9.60 11.21 -30.77
N LEU A 505 8.48 10.92 -30.10
CA LEU A 505 8.38 10.68 -28.66
C LEU A 505 8.34 9.18 -28.32
N GLY A 506 7.86 8.34 -29.24
CA GLY A 506 7.77 6.88 -29.05
C GLY A 506 6.45 6.30 -29.58
N GLN A 507 6.30 4.99 -29.45
CA GLN A 507 5.03 4.26 -29.60
C GLN A 507 4.31 4.15 -28.26
#